data_AF-A0A1T2XK40-F1
#
_entry.id   AF-A0A1T2XK40-F1
#
_cell.length_a   1.000
_cell.length_b   1.000
_cell.length_c   1.000
_cell.angle_alpha   90.00
_cell.angle_beta   90.00
_cell.angle_gamma   90.00
#
_symmetry.space_group_name_H-M   'P 1'
#
loop_
_entity.id
_entity.type
_entity.pdbx_description
1 polymer ?
#
loop_
_entity_poly.entity_id
_entity_poly.type
_entity_poly.pdbx_seq_one_letter_code
_entity_poly.pdbx_strand_id
1 'polypeptide(L)' 'MFKNDYERLAYYYEKGWAKEPQLRQYVQFGVITNDELEAIINNN' A
#
# COMPACT_ATOMS: atom_id res chain seq x y z
N MET A 1 3.70 5.73 15.24
CA MET A 1 3.01 4.47 14.89
C MET A 1 1.94 4.81 13.87
N PHE A 2 1.80 4.03 12.78
CA PHE A 2 0.82 4.30 11.72
C PHE A 2 -0.61 4.17 12.23
N LYS A 3 -1.54 4.95 11.67
CA LYS A 3 -2.95 4.96 12.12
C LYS A 3 -3.80 3.88 11.44
N ASN A 4 -3.40 3.43 10.26
CA ASN A 4 -4.07 2.37 9.50
C ASN A 4 -3.09 1.65 8.56
N ASP A 5 -3.56 0.57 7.94
CA ASP A 5 -2.76 -0.23 7.02
C ASP A 5 -2.38 0.53 5.74
N TYR A 6 -3.25 1.43 5.25
CA TYR A 6 -2.97 2.30 4.10
C TYR A 6 -1.73 3.17 4.35
N GLU A 7 -1.68 3.92 5.46
CA GLU A 7 -0.55 4.79 5.81
C GLU A 7 0.77 4.00 5.95
N ARG A 8 0.69 2.79 6.53
CA ARG A 8 1.86 1.90 6.67
C ARG A 8 2.37 1.46 5.31
N LEU A 9 1.48 1.01 4.43
CA LEU A 9 1.84 0.47 3.12
C LEU A 9 2.30 1.56 2.15
N ALA A 10 1.71 2.75 2.21
CA ALA A 10 2.18 3.94 1.50
C ALA A 10 3.63 4.26 1.89
N TYR A 11 3.92 4.30 3.19
CA TYR A 11 5.28 4.54 3.68
C TYR A 11 6.26 3.43 3.27
N TYR A 12 5.86 2.16 3.33
CA TYR A 12 6.73 1.06 2.87
C TYR A 12 7.02 1.13 1.38
N TYR A 13 6.05 1.54 0.57
CA TYR A 13 6.23 1.73 -0.86
C TYR A 13 7.18 2.90 -1.15
N GLU A 14 7.00 4.04 -0.49
CA GLU A 14 7.88 5.21 -0.57
C GLU A 14 9.34 4.85 -0.21
N LYS A 15 9.55 4.03 0.83
CA LYS A 15 10.89 3.55 1.22
C LYS A 15 11.41 2.40 0.35
N GLY A 16 10.61 1.92 -0.61
CA GLY A 16 10.93 0.81 -1.49
C GLY A 16 10.98 -0.56 -0.80
N TRP A 17 10.49 -0.65 0.43
CA TRP A 17 10.39 -1.88 1.23
C TRP A 17 9.22 -2.75 0.76
N ALA A 18 8.15 -2.11 0.30
CA ALA A 18 7.07 -2.75 -0.44
C ALA A 18 7.18 -2.39 -1.92
N LYS A 19 6.84 -3.35 -2.79
CA LYS A 19 6.70 -3.15 -4.24
C LYS A 19 5.25 -3.41 -4.65
N GLU A 20 4.88 -2.90 -5.82
CA GLU A 20 3.52 -3.05 -6.36
C GLU A 20 2.97 -4.49 -6.31
N PRO A 21 3.73 -5.56 -6.65
CA PRO A 21 3.22 -6.94 -6.52
C PRO A 21 2.83 -7.33 -5.10
N GLN A 22 3.52 -6.81 -4.09
CA GLN A 22 3.20 -7.05 -2.68
C GLN A 22 1.95 -6.26 -2.27
N LEU A 23 1.83 -5.00 -2.70
CA LEU A 23 0.63 -4.21 -2.46
C LEU A 23 -0.63 -4.86 -3.06
N ARG A 24 -0.51 -5.45 -4.26
CA ARG A 24 -1.60 -6.22 -4.88
C ARG A 24 -2.02 -7.45 -4.05
N GLN A 25 -1.09 -8.10 -3.35
CA GLN A 25 -1.44 -9.18 -2.41
C GLN A 25 -2.23 -8.65 -1.21
N TYR A 26 -1.87 -7.48 -0.68
CA TYR A 26 -2.64 -6.85 0.40
C TYR A 26 -4.08 -6.50 -0.01
N VAL A 27 -4.31 -6.17 -1.28
CA VAL A 27 -5.68 -6.04 -1.82
C VAL A 27 -6.41 -7.39 -1.81
N GLN A 28 -5.77 -8.48 -2.25
CA GLN A 28 -6.37 -9.82 -2.22
C GLN A 28 -6.70 -10.29 -0.80
N PHE A 29 -5.91 -9.86 0.20
CA PHE A 29 -6.17 -10.15 1.61
C PHE A 29 -7.18 -9.18 2.26
N GLY A 30 -7.71 -8.21 1.52
CA GLY A 30 -8.68 -7.23 2.02
C GLY A 30 -8.10 -6.23 3.02
N VAL A 31 -6.78 -6.04 3.03
CA VAL A 31 -6.07 -5.11 3.93
C VAL A 31 -6.17 -3.68 3.42
N ILE A 32 -6.15 -3.50 2.10
CA ILE A 32 -6.40 -2.23 1.42
C ILE A 32 -7.30 -2.47 0.21
N THR A 33 -7.95 -1.43 -0.29
CA THR A 33 -8.77 -1.48 -1.50
C THR A 33 -7.94 -1.31 -2.78
N ASN A 34 -8.54 -1.58 -3.95
CA ASN A 34 -7.89 -1.24 -5.22
C ASN A 34 -7.68 0.27 -5.37
N ASP A 35 -8.60 1.10 -4.89
CA ASP A 35 -8.48 2.56 -4.95
C ASP A 35 -7.30 3.04 -4.07
N GLU A 36 -7.13 2.44 -2.89
CA GLU A 36 -6.00 2.71 -2.00
C GLU A 36 -4.66 2.26 -2.61
N LEU A 37 -4.63 1.11 -3.29
CA LEU A 37 -3.47 0.65 -4.05
C LEU A 37 -3.08 1.67 -5.14
N GLU A 38 -4.04 2.11 -5.95
CA GLU A 38 -3.80 3.09 -7.00
C GLU A 38 -3.32 4.44 -6.42
N ALA A 39 -3.89 4.86 -5.29
CA ALA A 39 -3.45 6.06 -4.59
C ALA A 39 -2.01 5.94 -4.07
N ILE A 40 -1.58 4.78 -3.58
CA ILE A 40 -0.20 4.55 -3.13
C ILE A 40 0.77 4.64 -4.32
N ILE A 41 0.43 4.02 -5.45
CA ILE A 41 1.31 3.94 -6.62
C ILE A 41 1.41 5.28 -7.34
N ASN A 42 0.29 6.01 -7.50
CA ASN A 42 0.27 7.25 -8.29
C ASN A 42 0.83 8.48 -7.55
N ASN A 43 0.93 8.44 -6.22
CA ASN A 43 1.44 9.55 -5.41
C ASN A 43 2.91 9.41 -4.99
N ASN A 44 3.62 8.36 -5.42
CA ASN A 44 5.02 8.08 -5.11
C ASN A 44 5.83 7.76 -6.36
#